data_AF-A4GIC3-F1
#
_entry.id   AF-A4GIC3-F1
#
_cell.length_a   1.000
_cell.length_b   1.000
_cell.length_c   1.000
_cell.angle_alpha   90.00
_cell.angle_beta   90.00
_cell.angle_gamma   90.00
#
_symmetry.space_group_name_H-M   'P 1'
#
loop_
_entity.id
_entity.type
_entity.pdbx_description
1 polymer ?
#
loop_
_entity_poly.entity_id
_entity_poly.type
_entity_poly.pdbx_seq_one_letter_code
_entity_poly.pdbx_strand_id
1 'polypeptide(L)'
;MSGHPELSKVPWALWGHSGGGHWVGGMTLLYPERVAACWLRSGVPLFEPNPDRESIKPYTLNSGSLDVPIMCNHGTKEGVTVKTGRFARVWPANQKFFEKVRGAGGLIGIAVDPLSSHECGNQRYMAIPWFDECLTARLPKKEGQPLRKMNEEQSWLAPVLTTTAVSAEKYQGDPLKAVWLPSQRIAKTWMHYVRDTKIPDRSPPPAPNRVRVSNAGTNKDRLTWEAEADMESGLSHFIIKKNGKEIAQVPEKPTNRFGRPLFQGLQYSDTPLFPLVKMEYIDNEAYMIKMYEVINVNTVGLKSKPGIPRVSTRSKK
;
A
#
# COMPACT_ATOMS: atom_id res chain seq x y z
N MET A 1 -2.80 -8.83 28.99
CA MET A 1 -3.31 -9.45 27.75
C MET A 1 -4.32 -8.49 27.12
N SER A 2 -4.40 -8.42 25.79
CA SER A 2 -5.18 -7.40 25.06
C SER A 2 -6.71 -7.47 25.23
N GLY A 3 -7.25 -8.52 25.87
CA GLY A 3 -8.70 -8.76 25.96
C GLY A 3 -9.31 -9.42 24.72
N HIS A 4 -8.48 -9.75 23.72
CA HIS A 4 -8.89 -10.30 22.42
C HIS A 4 -8.42 -11.76 22.24
N PRO A 5 -9.21 -12.76 22.68
CA PRO A 5 -8.84 -14.17 22.57
C PRO A 5 -8.66 -14.66 21.12
N GLU A 6 -9.34 -14.02 20.17
CA GLU A 6 -9.24 -14.30 18.74
C GLU A 6 -7.81 -14.11 18.20
N LEU A 7 -7.01 -13.20 18.79
CA LEU A 7 -5.63 -12.95 18.35
C LEU A 7 -4.72 -14.19 18.49
N SER A 8 -5.11 -15.15 19.32
CA SER A 8 -4.40 -16.43 19.45
C SER A 8 -4.61 -17.37 18.25
N LYS A 9 -5.65 -17.14 17.44
CA LYS A 9 -6.10 -18.05 16.37
C LYS A 9 -6.21 -17.40 14.99
N VAL A 10 -6.47 -16.10 14.91
CA VAL A 10 -6.62 -15.43 13.60
C VAL A 10 -5.34 -15.55 12.77
N PRO A 11 -5.48 -15.85 11.46
CA PRO A 11 -4.35 -15.80 10.56
C PRO A 11 -3.79 -14.38 10.43
N TRP A 12 -2.50 -14.28 10.12
CA TRP A 12 -1.78 -13.03 9.98
C TRP A 12 -1.54 -12.68 8.52
N ALA A 13 -1.95 -11.49 8.12
CA ALA A 13 -1.36 -10.79 6.98
C ALA A 13 -0.25 -9.88 7.54
N LEU A 14 0.99 -10.13 7.14
CA LEU A 14 2.13 -9.45 7.74
C LEU A 14 2.79 -8.53 6.74
N TRP A 15 2.87 -7.25 7.07
CA TRP A 15 3.67 -6.26 6.36
C TRP A 15 4.71 -5.69 7.31
N GLY A 16 5.95 -5.53 6.84
CA GLY A 16 7.01 -4.94 7.66
C GLY A 16 8.02 -4.17 6.84
N HIS A 17 8.42 -3.00 7.36
CA HIS A 17 9.45 -2.15 6.77
C HIS A 17 10.79 -2.29 7.51
N SER A 18 11.87 -2.51 6.76
CA SER A 18 13.26 -2.56 7.24
C SER A 18 13.46 -3.65 8.28
N GLY A 19 13.77 -3.29 9.54
CA GLY A 19 13.78 -4.23 10.66
C GLY A 19 12.44 -4.96 10.85
N GLY A 20 11.32 -4.29 10.56
CA GLY A 20 10.00 -4.91 10.51
C GLY A 20 9.90 -6.02 9.46
N GLY A 21 10.54 -5.86 8.30
CA GLY A 21 10.61 -6.88 7.25
C GLY A 21 11.35 -8.14 7.71
N HIS A 22 12.46 -7.97 8.44
CA HIS A 22 13.15 -9.09 9.08
C HIS A 22 12.25 -9.81 10.08
N TRP A 23 11.51 -9.06 10.89
CA TRP A 23 10.61 -9.63 11.89
C TRP A 23 9.44 -10.39 11.26
N VAL A 24 8.70 -9.79 10.32
CA VAL A 24 7.55 -10.45 9.70
C VAL A 24 7.96 -11.67 8.85
N GLY A 25 9.11 -11.59 8.17
CA GLY A 25 9.67 -12.73 7.46
C GLY A 25 10.09 -13.83 8.42
N GLY A 26 10.68 -13.48 9.56
CA GLY A 26 11.05 -14.44 10.61
C GLY A 26 9.82 -15.14 11.19
N MET A 27 8.74 -14.40 11.44
CA MET A 27 7.47 -14.98 11.88
C MET A 27 6.87 -15.91 10.83
N THR A 28 7.07 -15.62 9.55
CA THR A 28 6.64 -16.49 8.44
C THR A 28 7.42 -17.80 8.41
N LEU A 29 8.71 -17.78 8.76
CA LEU A 29 9.53 -18.99 8.85
C LEU A 29 9.24 -19.80 10.12
N LEU A 30 8.93 -19.14 11.24
CA LEU A 30 8.65 -19.81 12.51
C LEU A 30 7.23 -20.38 12.60
N TYR A 31 6.23 -19.65 12.08
CA TYR A 31 4.80 -19.96 12.22
C TYR A 31 4.07 -19.90 10.87
N PRO A 32 4.53 -20.62 9.83
CA PRO A 32 3.94 -20.51 8.49
C PRO A 32 2.45 -20.88 8.44
N GLU A 33 1.99 -21.77 9.31
CA GLU A 33 0.57 -22.16 9.44
C GLU A 33 -0.34 -21.02 9.90
N ARG A 34 0.23 -19.97 10.50
CA ARG A 34 -0.50 -18.77 10.92
C ARG A 34 -0.44 -17.65 9.90
N VAL A 35 0.49 -17.67 8.94
CA VAL A 35 0.71 -16.55 8.02
C VAL A 35 -0.02 -16.78 6.71
N ALA A 36 -1.01 -15.94 6.44
CA ALA A 36 -1.78 -15.95 5.20
C ALA A 36 -0.96 -15.35 4.04
N ALA A 37 -0.22 -14.26 4.28
CA ALA A 37 0.65 -13.63 3.29
C ALA A 37 1.67 -12.71 3.99
N CYS A 38 2.83 -12.49 3.37
CA CYS A 38 3.90 -11.68 3.93
C CYS A 38 4.52 -10.70 2.92
N TRP A 39 4.59 -9.41 3.27
CA TRP A 39 5.21 -8.35 2.47
C TRP A 39 6.43 -7.78 3.19
N LEU A 40 7.59 -7.96 2.56
CA LEU A 40 8.90 -7.65 3.10
C LEU A 40 9.41 -6.35 2.45
N ARG A 41 9.11 -5.19 3.05
CA ARG A 41 9.61 -3.90 2.55
C ARG A 41 11.04 -3.65 3.07
N SER A 42 12.02 -3.67 2.18
CA SER A 42 13.41 -3.24 2.43
C SER A 42 14.11 -3.98 3.59
N GLY A 43 13.72 -5.22 3.86
CA GLY A 43 14.35 -6.08 4.85
C GLY A 43 13.81 -7.50 4.80
N VAL A 44 14.71 -8.49 4.92
CA VAL A 44 14.39 -9.92 4.84
C VAL A 44 15.14 -10.70 5.93
N PRO A 45 14.64 -11.84 6.40
CA PRO A 45 15.38 -12.73 7.29
C PRO A 45 16.71 -13.19 6.69
N LEU A 46 17.64 -13.56 7.56
CA LEU A 46 18.89 -14.19 7.16
C LEU A 46 18.75 -15.71 7.29
N PHE A 47 19.30 -16.47 6.34
CA PHE A 47 19.45 -17.93 6.45
C PHE A 47 20.86 -18.34 6.91
N GLU A 48 21.80 -17.40 6.94
CA GLU A 48 23.19 -17.61 7.34
C GLU A 48 23.62 -16.50 8.32
N PRO A 49 24.56 -16.78 9.24
CA PRO A 49 25.13 -15.75 10.09
C PRO A 49 25.70 -14.58 9.28
N ASN A 50 25.52 -13.37 9.78
CA ASN A 50 26.14 -12.17 9.21
C ASN A 50 27.16 -11.62 10.21
N PRO A 51 28.48 -11.72 9.94
CA PRO A 51 29.52 -11.20 10.82
C PRO A 51 29.39 -9.70 11.10
N ASP A 52 28.82 -8.92 10.17
CA ASP A 52 28.59 -7.48 10.37
C ASP A 52 27.37 -7.18 11.27
N ARG A 53 26.57 -8.20 11.60
CA ARG A 53 25.31 -8.09 12.37
C ARG A 53 25.07 -9.33 13.23
N GLU A 54 26.01 -9.65 14.10
CA GLU A 54 25.99 -10.87 14.93
C GLU A 54 24.74 -11.02 15.81
N SER A 55 24.07 -9.91 16.16
CA SER A 55 22.82 -9.93 16.92
C SER A 55 21.61 -10.45 16.14
N ILE A 56 21.67 -10.48 14.80
CA ILE A 56 20.60 -11.03 13.94
C ILE A 56 20.87 -12.51 13.71
N LYS A 57 20.13 -13.36 14.41
CA LYS A 57 20.23 -14.81 14.26
C LYS A 57 19.65 -15.28 12.93
N PRO A 58 20.29 -16.25 12.26
CA PRO A 58 19.73 -16.86 11.06
C PRO A 58 18.53 -17.75 11.41
N TYR A 59 17.64 -17.91 10.43
CA TYR A 59 16.51 -18.82 10.48
C TYR A 59 16.79 -20.07 9.65
N THR A 60 16.13 -21.17 9.99
CA THR A 60 16.03 -22.33 9.12
C THR A 60 14.84 -22.15 8.19
N LEU A 61 14.98 -22.56 6.93
CA LEU A 61 13.85 -22.60 6.01
C LEU A 61 12.86 -23.69 6.45
N ASN A 62 11.72 -23.28 6.98
CA ASN A 62 10.61 -24.17 7.30
C ASN A 62 9.87 -24.54 6.02
N SER A 63 9.67 -25.84 5.75
CA SER A 63 8.99 -26.30 4.54
C SER A 63 7.55 -25.77 4.43
N GLY A 64 6.85 -25.55 5.54
CA GLY A 64 5.51 -24.96 5.53
C GLY A 64 5.50 -23.51 5.01
N SER A 65 6.63 -22.79 5.08
CA SER A 65 6.73 -21.43 4.54
C SER A 65 6.73 -21.39 3.01
N LEU A 66 6.97 -22.53 2.33
CA LEU A 66 6.91 -22.61 0.88
C LEU A 66 5.48 -22.41 0.35
N ASP A 67 4.46 -22.77 1.14
CA ASP A 67 3.04 -22.55 0.83
C ASP A 67 2.56 -21.12 1.13
N VAL A 68 3.40 -20.26 1.72
CA VAL A 68 3.06 -18.88 2.08
C VAL A 68 3.48 -17.92 0.97
N PRO A 69 2.54 -17.12 0.40
CA PRO A 69 2.89 -16.02 -0.49
C PRO A 69 3.79 -14.99 0.20
N ILE A 70 4.94 -14.71 -0.40
CA ILE A 70 5.90 -13.71 0.09
C ILE A 70 6.23 -12.72 -1.04
N MET A 71 6.26 -11.43 -0.72
CA MET A 71 6.76 -10.39 -1.64
C MET A 71 7.96 -9.67 -1.05
N CYS A 72 9.10 -9.76 -1.72
CA CYS A 72 10.27 -8.92 -1.47
C CYS A 72 10.12 -7.59 -2.21
N ASN A 73 9.94 -6.48 -1.48
CA ASN A 73 9.75 -5.16 -2.06
C ASN A 73 10.83 -4.20 -1.55
N HIS A 74 11.56 -3.53 -2.42
CA HIS A 74 12.60 -2.57 -2.02
C HIS A 74 12.80 -1.53 -3.11
N GLY A 75 13.37 -0.38 -2.76
CA GLY A 75 13.71 0.67 -3.73
C GLY A 75 14.90 0.29 -4.60
N THR A 76 14.91 0.73 -5.85
CA THR A 76 16.00 0.47 -6.78
C THR A 76 17.35 0.99 -6.27
N LYS A 77 17.34 2.09 -5.48
CA LYS A 77 18.55 2.66 -4.90
C LYS A 77 19.11 1.88 -3.71
N GLU A 78 18.50 0.75 -3.34
CA GLU A 78 18.94 -0.11 -2.25
C GLU A 78 19.81 -1.28 -2.74
N GLY A 79 20.78 -1.00 -3.62
CA GLY A 79 21.69 -2.00 -4.17
C GLY A 79 21.32 -2.52 -5.56
N VAL A 80 20.20 -2.12 -6.17
CA VAL A 80 19.88 -2.48 -7.57
C VAL A 80 20.58 -1.53 -8.55
N THR A 81 20.36 -0.22 -8.42
CA THR A 81 20.99 0.83 -9.25
C THR A 81 22.11 1.58 -8.52
N VAL A 82 21.96 1.81 -7.20
CA VAL A 82 23.01 2.42 -6.37
C VAL A 82 23.70 1.33 -5.57
N LYS A 83 24.95 1.01 -5.94
CA LYS A 83 25.73 -0.11 -5.39
C LYS A 83 26.56 0.23 -4.16
N THR A 84 26.51 1.47 -3.68
CA THR A 84 27.29 1.97 -2.54
C THR A 84 26.40 2.66 -1.50
N GLY A 85 26.96 2.91 -0.31
CA GLY A 85 26.25 3.60 0.77
C GLY A 85 25.43 2.67 1.67
N ARG A 86 24.70 3.30 2.61
CA ARG A 86 24.05 2.62 3.75
C ARG A 86 23.13 1.46 3.36
N PHE A 87 22.40 1.57 2.25
CA PHE A 87 21.37 0.62 1.84
C PHE A 87 21.79 -0.30 0.67
N ALA A 88 23.04 -0.22 0.19
CA ALA A 88 23.50 -1.02 -0.95
C ALA A 88 23.44 -2.55 -0.71
N ARG A 89 23.42 -2.99 0.54
CA ARG A 89 23.37 -4.41 0.92
C ARG A 89 21.95 -5.00 0.95
N VAL A 90 20.90 -4.19 0.78
CA VAL A 90 19.51 -4.66 0.84
C VAL A 90 19.19 -5.58 -0.35
N TRP A 91 19.56 -5.19 -1.58
CA TRP A 91 19.35 -6.04 -2.76
C TRP A 91 20.08 -7.38 -2.67
N PRO A 92 21.41 -7.46 -2.40
CA PRO A 92 22.08 -8.74 -2.20
C PRO A 92 21.45 -9.64 -1.13
N ALA A 93 20.95 -9.06 -0.03
CA ALA A 93 20.25 -9.83 1.00
C ALA A 93 18.91 -10.39 0.48
N ASN A 94 18.13 -9.57 -0.25
CA ASN A 94 16.89 -10.01 -0.89
C ASN A 94 17.13 -11.10 -1.94
N GLN A 95 18.22 -11.01 -2.73
CA GLN A 95 18.58 -12.05 -3.70
C GLN A 95 18.82 -13.39 -3.01
N LYS A 96 19.67 -13.43 -1.98
CA LYS A 96 19.94 -14.66 -1.23
C LYS A 96 18.67 -15.26 -0.61
N PHE A 97 17.83 -14.42 -0.02
CA PHE A 97 16.56 -14.87 0.57
C PHE A 97 15.62 -15.43 -0.52
N PHE A 98 15.47 -14.70 -1.63
CA PHE A 98 14.65 -15.11 -2.77
C PHE A 98 15.13 -16.42 -3.39
N GLU A 99 16.42 -16.55 -3.69
CA GLU A 99 17.01 -17.75 -4.28
C GLU A 99 16.80 -18.97 -3.39
N LYS A 100 16.96 -18.81 -2.07
CA LYS A 100 16.75 -19.90 -1.11
C LYS A 100 15.29 -20.36 -1.04
N VAL A 101 14.34 -19.42 -1.00
CA VAL A 101 12.91 -19.74 -0.91
C VAL A 101 12.37 -20.22 -2.25
N ARG A 102 12.62 -19.48 -3.34
CA ARG A 102 12.12 -19.82 -4.68
C ARG A 102 12.76 -21.10 -5.23
N GLY A 103 14.06 -21.29 -5.00
CA GLY A 103 14.78 -22.50 -5.39
C GLY A 103 14.29 -23.77 -4.69
N ALA A 104 13.67 -23.63 -3.52
CA ALA A 104 12.99 -24.71 -2.81
C ALA A 104 11.51 -24.88 -3.23
N GLY A 105 11.03 -24.13 -4.21
CA GLY A 105 9.64 -24.17 -4.70
C GLY A 105 8.69 -23.17 -4.05
N GLY A 106 9.18 -22.26 -3.20
CA GLY A 106 8.32 -21.35 -2.44
C GLY A 106 7.63 -20.28 -3.29
N LEU A 107 6.46 -19.83 -2.82
CA LEU A 107 5.63 -18.81 -3.48
C LEU A 107 6.15 -17.38 -3.19
N ILE A 108 7.27 -17.02 -3.80
CA ILE A 108 7.94 -15.73 -3.53
C ILE A 108 8.14 -14.89 -4.80
N GLY A 109 7.88 -13.59 -4.68
CA GLY A 109 8.11 -12.59 -5.73
C GLY A 109 9.09 -11.49 -5.32
N ILE A 110 9.58 -10.74 -6.31
CA ILE A 110 10.35 -9.51 -6.12
C ILE A 110 9.63 -8.37 -6.83
N ALA A 111 9.42 -7.25 -6.15
CA ALA A 111 8.89 -6.01 -6.71
C ALA A 111 9.82 -4.86 -6.37
N VAL A 112 10.68 -4.45 -7.31
CA VAL A 112 11.58 -3.31 -7.11
C VAL A 112 10.83 -2.02 -7.43
N ASP A 113 10.84 -1.07 -6.51
CA ASP A 113 10.29 0.27 -6.74
C ASP A 113 11.33 1.12 -7.51
N PRO A 114 11.05 1.52 -8.77
CA PRO A 114 12.03 2.21 -9.59
C PRO A 114 12.27 3.66 -9.16
N LEU A 115 11.44 4.24 -8.28
CA LEU A 115 11.47 5.66 -7.93
C LEU A 115 12.02 5.93 -6.53
N SER A 116 12.20 4.90 -5.71
CA SER A 116 12.57 5.06 -4.30
C SER A 116 13.92 4.45 -3.92
N SER A 117 14.39 4.86 -2.75
CA SER A 117 15.36 4.15 -1.94
C SER A 117 14.62 3.42 -0.82
N HIS A 118 15.08 3.59 0.43
CA HIS A 118 14.59 2.85 1.58
C HIS A 118 13.30 3.44 2.18
N GLU A 119 12.78 4.59 1.72
CA GLU A 119 11.41 5.04 1.97
C GLU A 119 10.38 4.12 1.31
N CYS A 120 9.12 4.12 1.75
CA CYS A 120 8.07 3.21 1.26
C CYS A 120 7.49 3.54 -0.15
N GLY A 121 7.68 4.77 -0.64
CA GLY A 121 7.23 5.18 -1.97
C GLY A 121 5.75 4.87 -2.25
N ASN A 122 5.47 4.38 -3.46
CA ASN A 122 4.11 4.05 -3.93
C ASN A 122 3.69 2.60 -3.64
N GLN A 123 4.37 1.88 -2.74
CA GLN A 123 4.16 0.42 -2.60
C GLN A 123 2.74 0.03 -2.23
N ARG A 124 2.01 0.86 -1.48
CA ARG A 124 0.68 0.51 -0.97
C ARG A 124 -0.30 0.16 -2.09
N TYR A 125 -0.14 0.83 -3.23
CA TYR A 125 -0.98 0.63 -4.42
C TYR A 125 -0.74 -0.72 -5.09
N MET A 126 0.35 -1.42 -4.75
CA MET A 126 0.58 -2.82 -5.12
C MET A 126 0.37 -3.77 -3.93
N ALA A 127 0.84 -3.41 -2.73
CA ALA A 127 0.79 -4.26 -1.55
C ALA A 127 -0.64 -4.59 -1.13
N ILE A 128 -1.53 -3.59 -1.07
CA ILE A 128 -2.94 -3.79 -0.67
C ILE A 128 -3.66 -4.73 -1.64
N PRO A 129 -3.66 -4.52 -2.98
CA PRO A 129 -4.31 -5.47 -3.88
C PRO A 129 -3.62 -6.84 -3.90
N TRP A 130 -2.30 -6.91 -3.70
CA TRP A 130 -1.60 -8.20 -3.57
C TRP A 130 -2.05 -8.97 -2.32
N PHE A 131 -2.21 -8.28 -1.18
CA PHE A 131 -2.75 -8.89 0.04
C PHE A 131 -4.20 -9.32 -0.17
N ASP A 132 -5.04 -8.48 -0.76
CA ASP A 132 -6.44 -8.80 -1.09
C ASP A 132 -6.56 -10.11 -1.89
N GLU A 133 -5.73 -10.27 -2.93
CA GLU A 133 -5.67 -11.48 -3.74
C GLU A 133 -5.23 -12.71 -2.92
N CYS A 134 -4.14 -12.59 -2.14
CA CYS A 134 -3.62 -13.70 -1.35
C CYS A 134 -4.59 -14.11 -0.23
N LEU A 135 -5.22 -13.14 0.44
CA LEU A 135 -6.19 -13.37 1.50
C LEU A 135 -7.46 -14.02 0.95
N THR A 136 -7.97 -13.56 -0.18
CA THR A 136 -9.12 -14.17 -0.86
C THR A 136 -8.86 -15.63 -1.20
N ALA A 137 -7.65 -15.95 -1.63
CA ALA A 137 -7.27 -17.32 -1.96
C ALA A 137 -7.05 -18.20 -0.71
N ARG A 138 -6.40 -17.67 0.34
CA ARG A 138 -5.90 -18.47 1.47
C ARG A 138 -6.76 -18.48 2.72
N LEU A 139 -7.58 -17.46 2.97
CA LEU A 139 -8.42 -17.45 4.17
C LEU A 139 -9.43 -18.61 4.12
N PRO A 140 -9.68 -19.24 5.28
CA PRO A 140 -10.62 -20.36 5.35
C PRO A 140 -12.05 -19.89 5.06
N LYS A 141 -12.85 -20.73 4.41
CA LYS A 141 -14.27 -20.45 4.14
C LYS A 141 -15.15 -20.53 5.38
N LYS A 142 -14.68 -21.22 6.42
CA LYS A 142 -15.35 -21.38 7.71
C LYS A 142 -14.36 -21.11 8.84
N GLU A 143 -14.82 -20.44 9.88
CA GLU A 143 -14.00 -20.16 11.06
C GLU A 143 -13.39 -21.45 11.66
N GLY A 144 -12.16 -21.35 12.15
CA GLY A 144 -11.44 -22.47 12.78
C GLY A 144 -10.79 -23.47 11.82
N GLN A 145 -11.02 -23.37 10.51
CA GLN A 145 -10.33 -24.19 9.51
C GLN A 145 -8.91 -23.67 9.22
N PRO A 146 -7.97 -24.54 8.81
CA PRO A 146 -6.63 -24.13 8.43
C PRO A 146 -6.63 -23.23 7.17
N LEU A 147 -5.53 -22.50 6.99
CA LEU A 147 -5.28 -21.74 5.76
C LEU A 147 -5.30 -22.66 4.53
N ARG A 148 -5.91 -22.16 3.47
CA ARG A 148 -5.95 -22.85 2.17
C ARG A 148 -4.63 -22.68 1.42
N LYS A 149 -4.33 -23.63 0.54
CA LYS A 149 -3.24 -23.51 -0.44
C LYS A 149 -3.58 -22.47 -1.51
N MET A 150 -2.55 -21.88 -2.10
CA MET A 150 -2.70 -21.06 -3.30
C MET A 150 -3.02 -21.94 -4.51
N ASN A 151 -3.69 -21.36 -5.51
CA ASN A 151 -3.83 -21.98 -6.81
C ASN A 151 -2.64 -21.58 -7.70
N GLU A 152 -1.73 -22.53 -7.94
CA GLU A 152 -0.54 -22.28 -8.76
C GLU A 152 -0.83 -22.22 -10.26
N GLU A 153 -1.94 -22.79 -10.74
CA GLU A 153 -2.32 -22.77 -12.17
C GLU A 153 -2.63 -21.35 -12.66
N GLN A 154 -3.06 -20.48 -11.76
CA GLN A 154 -3.36 -19.08 -12.07
C GLN A 154 -2.13 -18.18 -11.98
N SER A 155 -0.97 -18.73 -11.62
CA SER A 155 0.23 -17.96 -11.36
C SER A 155 0.86 -17.38 -12.63
N TRP A 156 1.57 -16.29 -12.42
CA TRP A 156 2.34 -15.59 -13.43
C TRP A 156 3.79 -15.53 -13.00
N LEU A 157 4.68 -15.58 -13.98
CA LEU A 157 6.12 -15.63 -13.78
C LEU A 157 6.79 -14.49 -14.53
N ALA A 158 7.84 -13.93 -13.93
CA ALA A 158 8.70 -12.94 -14.57
C ALA A 158 10.17 -13.24 -14.27
N PRO A 159 11.09 -12.99 -15.22
CA PRO A 159 12.51 -12.99 -14.89
C PRO A 159 12.84 -11.89 -13.88
N VAL A 160 13.78 -12.16 -12.98
CA VAL A 160 14.19 -11.21 -11.92
C VAL A 160 14.71 -9.91 -12.56
N LEU A 161 14.33 -8.75 -11.98
CA LEU A 161 14.65 -7.38 -12.45
C LEU A 161 14.06 -6.98 -13.82
N THR A 162 13.19 -7.79 -14.42
CA THR A 162 12.44 -7.39 -15.61
C THR A 162 11.13 -6.69 -15.23
N THR A 163 10.41 -6.18 -16.24
CA THR A 163 9.15 -5.45 -16.06
C THR A 163 7.96 -6.13 -16.72
N THR A 164 8.13 -7.34 -17.26
CA THR A 164 7.10 -8.10 -17.97
C THR A 164 6.93 -9.46 -17.33
N ALA A 165 5.67 -9.83 -17.06
CA ALA A 165 5.28 -11.14 -16.60
C ALA A 165 4.43 -11.85 -17.65
N VAL A 166 4.49 -13.17 -17.68
CA VAL A 166 3.63 -14.04 -18.50
C VAL A 166 2.96 -15.08 -17.61
N SER A 167 1.90 -15.76 -18.09
CA SER A 167 1.34 -16.90 -17.36
C SER A 167 2.41 -17.97 -17.15
N ALA A 168 2.33 -18.72 -16.06
CA ALA A 168 3.29 -19.79 -15.76
C ALA A 168 3.43 -20.80 -16.93
N GLU A 169 2.32 -21.15 -17.59
CA GLU A 169 2.29 -22.00 -18.78
C GLU A 169 3.15 -21.47 -19.94
N LYS A 170 3.22 -20.14 -20.12
CA LYS A 170 3.95 -19.50 -21.22
C LYS A 170 5.39 -19.15 -20.86
N TYR A 171 5.81 -19.40 -19.62
CA TYR A 171 7.13 -19.03 -19.17
C TYR A 171 8.17 -20.03 -19.67
N GLN A 172 9.14 -19.52 -20.44
CA GLN A 172 10.19 -20.34 -21.08
C GLN A 172 11.46 -20.50 -20.24
N GLY A 173 11.56 -19.78 -19.10
CA GLY A 173 12.70 -19.87 -18.20
C GLY A 173 12.50 -20.91 -17.10
N ASP A 174 13.49 -21.04 -16.22
CA ASP A 174 13.40 -21.88 -15.01
C ASP A 174 12.42 -21.28 -13.99
N PRO A 175 11.26 -21.92 -13.70
CA PRO A 175 10.27 -21.40 -12.76
C PRO A 175 10.82 -21.25 -11.34
N LEU A 176 11.82 -22.05 -10.94
CA LEU A 176 12.46 -22.01 -9.61
C LEU A 176 13.43 -20.84 -9.45
N LYS A 177 13.63 -20.05 -10.52
CA LYS A 177 14.41 -18.80 -10.51
C LYS A 177 13.57 -17.57 -10.86
N ALA A 178 12.29 -17.75 -11.14
CA ALA A 178 11.38 -16.71 -11.59
C ALA A 178 10.64 -16.04 -10.42
N VAL A 179 10.36 -14.75 -10.56
CA VAL A 179 9.42 -14.02 -9.69
C VAL A 179 8.05 -14.67 -9.83
N TRP A 180 7.48 -15.11 -8.71
CA TRP A 180 6.13 -15.66 -8.67
C TRP A 180 5.09 -14.58 -8.33
N LEU A 181 3.97 -14.58 -9.06
CA LEU A 181 2.84 -13.68 -8.87
C LEU A 181 1.53 -14.49 -8.83
N PRO A 182 0.60 -14.21 -7.90
CA PRO A 182 -0.52 -15.10 -7.61
C PRO A 182 -1.59 -15.15 -8.70
N SER A 183 -1.73 -14.11 -9.53
CA SER A 183 -2.76 -14.05 -10.57
C SER A 183 -2.43 -13.07 -11.68
N GLN A 184 -3.18 -13.14 -12.79
CA GLN A 184 -3.07 -12.18 -13.90
C GLN A 184 -3.32 -10.73 -13.46
N ARG A 185 -4.29 -10.50 -12.57
CA ARG A 185 -4.60 -9.16 -12.04
C ARG A 185 -3.38 -8.57 -11.36
N ILE A 186 -2.78 -9.34 -10.45
CA ILE A 186 -1.59 -8.92 -9.71
C ILE A 186 -0.37 -8.81 -10.61
N ALA A 187 -0.22 -9.67 -11.61
CA ALA A 187 0.84 -9.56 -12.60
C ALA A 187 0.77 -8.22 -13.36
N LYS A 188 -0.44 -7.82 -13.79
CA LYS A 188 -0.63 -6.51 -14.44
C LYS A 188 -0.30 -5.36 -13.50
N THR A 189 -0.76 -5.40 -12.25
CA THR A 189 -0.42 -4.39 -11.23
C THR A 189 1.09 -4.33 -10.99
N TRP A 190 1.75 -5.48 -10.87
CA TRP A 190 3.19 -5.59 -10.71
C TRP A 190 3.94 -4.95 -11.89
N MET A 191 3.55 -5.23 -13.13
CA MET A 191 4.18 -4.64 -14.33
C MET A 191 4.10 -3.10 -14.35
N HIS A 192 2.97 -2.51 -13.91
CA HIS A 192 2.90 -1.06 -13.69
C HIS A 192 3.81 -0.61 -12.55
N TYR A 193 3.81 -1.34 -11.44
CA TYR A 193 4.58 -0.99 -10.25
C TYR A 193 6.09 -0.93 -10.53
N VAL A 194 6.66 -2.01 -11.06
CA VAL A 194 8.12 -2.11 -11.28
C VAL A 194 8.63 -1.26 -12.43
N ARG A 195 7.75 -0.85 -13.35
CA ARG A 195 8.11 0.04 -14.47
C ARG A 195 8.19 1.50 -14.05
N ASP A 196 7.13 2.01 -13.41
CA ASP A 196 7.00 3.45 -13.16
C ASP A 196 6.15 3.79 -11.92
N THR A 197 5.66 2.80 -11.18
CA THR A 197 4.72 2.94 -10.05
C THR A 197 3.35 3.55 -10.42
N LYS A 198 3.06 3.79 -11.70
CA LYS A 198 1.80 4.36 -12.19
C LYS A 198 0.75 3.27 -12.36
N ILE A 199 0.30 2.75 -11.22
CA ILE A 199 -0.81 1.80 -11.15
C ILE A 199 -2.11 2.55 -11.50
N PRO A 200 -2.86 2.14 -12.53
CA PRO A 200 -4.05 2.83 -12.96
C PRO A 200 -5.18 2.70 -11.93
N ASP A 201 -5.98 3.73 -11.82
CA ASP A 201 -7.24 3.75 -11.07
C ASP A 201 -8.33 4.30 -12.01
N ARG A 202 -9.50 3.67 -11.97
CA ARG A 202 -10.66 3.97 -12.82
C ARG A 202 -11.91 4.31 -12.01
N SER A 203 -11.84 4.26 -10.68
CA SER A 203 -12.94 4.62 -9.79
C SER A 203 -12.77 6.04 -9.27
N PRO A 204 -13.82 6.88 -9.31
CA PRO A 204 -13.80 8.14 -8.58
C PRO A 204 -13.77 7.90 -7.07
N PRO A 205 -13.19 8.81 -6.28
CA PRO A 205 -13.21 8.69 -4.83
C PRO A 205 -14.65 8.80 -4.29
N PRO A 206 -14.92 8.27 -3.07
CA PRO A 206 -16.19 8.48 -2.38
C PRO A 206 -16.50 9.99 -2.23
N ALA A 207 -17.79 10.35 -2.26
CA ALA A 207 -18.20 11.74 -2.08
C ALA A 207 -17.89 12.24 -0.65
N PRO A 208 -17.47 13.51 -0.48
CA PRO A 208 -17.32 14.08 0.85
C PRO A 208 -18.67 14.15 1.55
N ASN A 209 -18.64 13.95 2.86
CA ASN A 209 -19.81 13.91 3.71
C ASN A 209 -19.68 14.91 4.88
N ARG A 210 -20.78 15.11 5.61
CA ARG A 210 -20.85 16.03 6.76
C ARG A 210 -20.30 17.44 6.47
N VAL A 211 -20.53 17.93 5.26
CA VAL A 211 -20.17 19.30 4.88
C VAL A 211 -20.94 20.28 5.76
N ARG A 212 -20.24 21.22 6.39
CA ARG A 212 -20.80 22.22 7.31
C ARG A 212 -20.23 23.60 7.02
N VAL A 213 -21.09 24.59 7.06
CA VAL A 213 -20.74 26.01 6.98
C VAL A 213 -20.96 26.64 8.35
N SER A 214 -20.00 27.41 8.83
CA SER A 214 -20.08 28.15 10.09
C SER A 214 -19.52 29.56 9.90
N ASN A 215 -19.95 30.50 10.74
CA ASN A 215 -19.42 31.86 10.71
C ASN A 215 -17.96 31.85 11.21
N ALA A 216 -17.07 32.53 10.48
CA ALA A 216 -15.65 32.64 10.80
C ALA A 216 -15.18 34.09 11.05
N GLY A 217 -16.13 35.00 11.27
CA GLY A 217 -15.92 36.44 11.44
C GLY A 217 -16.73 37.27 10.44
N THR A 218 -16.50 38.58 10.45
CA THR A 218 -17.12 39.52 9.50
C THR A 218 -16.77 39.16 8.07
N ASN A 219 -17.79 38.91 7.24
CA ASN A 219 -17.66 38.50 5.83
C ASN A 219 -16.86 37.22 5.58
N LYS A 220 -16.75 36.31 6.57
CA LYS A 220 -16.01 35.06 6.45
C LYS A 220 -16.85 33.84 6.79
N ASP A 221 -16.76 32.83 5.94
CA ASP A 221 -17.36 31.52 6.19
C ASP A 221 -16.28 30.44 6.34
N ARG A 222 -16.46 29.57 7.34
CA ARG A 222 -15.65 28.37 7.53
C ARG A 222 -16.43 27.17 7.02
N LEU A 223 -15.87 26.51 6.02
CA LEU A 223 -16.32 25.24 5.49
C LEU A 223 -15.51 24.12 6.10
N THR A 224 -16.17 23.08 6.62
CA THR A 224 -15.54 21.84 7.11
C THR A 224 -16.26 20.64 6.51
N TRP A 225 -15.54 19.54 6.29
CA TRP A 225 -16.10 18.30 5.77
C TRP A 225 -15.36 17.08 6.31
N GLU A 226 -15.94 15.90 6.11
CA GLU A 226 -15.28 14.61 6.28
C GLU A 226 -15.18 13.92 4.91
N ALA A 227 -14.12 13.17 4.70
CA ALA A 227 -13.91 12.39 3.49
C ALA A 227 -13.32 11.02 3.83
N GLU A 228 -13.87 9.99 3.19
CA GLU A 228 -13.31 8.65 3.23
C GLU A 228 -12.09 8.56 2.31
N ALA A 229 -11.11 7.76 2.70
CA ALA A 229 -9.95 7.52 1.84
C ALA A 229 -10.39 6.81 0.56
N ASP A 230 -9.80 7.21 -0.57
CA ASP A 230 -9.83 6.40 -1.77
C ASP A 230 -8.78 5.28 -1.65
N MET A 231 -9.23 4.03 -1.57
CA MET A 231 -8.33 2.89 -1.35
C MET A 231 -7.41 2.63 -2.55
N GLU A 232 -7.83 3.00 -3.76
CA GLU A 232 -7.10 2.60 -4.97
C GLU A 232 -6.00 3.57 -5.35
N SER A 233 -6.22 4.87 -5.13
CA SER A 233 -5.21 5.88 -5.45
C SER A 233 -5.02 6.95 -4.37
N GLY A 234 -5.89 7.00 -3.35
CA GLY A 234 -5.82 8.00 -2.30
C GLY A 234 -6.32 9.38 -2.75
N LEU A 235 -6.75 10.19 -1.78
CA LEU A 235 -7.20 11.55 -2.03
C LEU A 235 -6.00 12.47 -2.25
N SER A 236 -6.02 13.26 -3.31
CA SER A 236 -5.00 14.29 -3.58
C SER A 236 -5.42 15.64 -3.01
N HIS A 237 -6.63 16.07 -3.34
CA HIS A 237 -7.16 17.38 -2.96
C HIS A 237 -8.68 17.42 -3.03
N PHE A 238 -9.23 18.56 -2.65
CA PHE A 238 -10.64 18.89 -2.68
C PHE A 238 -10.84 20.14 -3.52
N ILE A 239 -11.85 20.13 -4.37
CA ILE A 239 -12.32 21.31 -5.09
C ILE A 239 -13.45 21.94 -4.28
N ILE A 240 -13.34 23.23 -3.99
CA ILE A 240 -14.38 24.01 -3.32
C ILE A 240 -15.13 24.84 -4.36
N LYS A 241 -16.43 24.64 -4.44
CA LYS A 241 -17.32 25.46 -5.28
C LYS A 241 -18.23 26.32 -4.42
N LYS A 242 -18.56 27.49 -4.96
CA LYS A 242 -19.58 28.40 -4.44
C LYS A 242 -20.44 28.85 -5.60
N ASN A 243 -21.75 28.62 -5.50
CA ASN A 243 -22.73 28.96 -6.54
C ASN A 243 -22.35 28.37 -7.91
N GLY A 244 -21.88 27.12 -7.91
CA GLY A 244 -21.46 26.38 -9.11
C GLY A 244 -20.06 26.72 -9.64
N LYS A 245 -19.44 27.82 -9.18
CA LYS A 245 -18.09 28.23 -9.59
C LYS A 245 -17.04 27.67 -8.63
N GLU A 246 -15.94 27.14 -9.17
CA GLU A 246 -14.75 26.78 -8.39
C GLU A 246 -14.08 28.04 -7.84
N ILE A 247 -13.90 28.08 -6.52
CA ILE A 247 -13.31 29.22 -5.81
C ILE A 247 -11.98 28.87 -5.13
N ALA A 248 -11.73 27.58 -4.87
CA ALA A 248 -10.49 27.15 -4.25
C ALA A 248 -10.23 25.65 -4.45
N GLN A 249 -8.97 25.27 -4.21
CA GLN A 249 -8.50 23.91 -4.07
C GLN A 249 -7.84 23.73 -2.70
N VAL A 250 -8.13 22.62 -2.01
CA VAL A 250 -7.54 22.30 -0.71
C VAL A 250 -6.84 20.93 -0.78
N PRO A 251 -5.51 20.84 -0.60
CA PRO A 251 -4.58 21.96 -0.46
C PRO A 251 -4.37 22.64 -1.82
N GLU A 252 -3.92 23.90 -1.82
CA GLU A 252 -3.66 24.65 -3.05
C GLU A 252 -2.61 23.95 -3.94
N LYS A 253 -1.60 23.33 -3.31
CA LYS A 253 -0.53 22.60 -3.99
C LYS A 253 -0.30 21.25 -3.30
N PRO A 254 -0.92 20.16 -3.81
CA PRO A 254 -0.68 18.81 -3.30
C PRO A 254 0.76 18.40 -3.55
N THR A 255 1.49 18.03 -2.50
CA THR A 255 2.87 17.54 -2.59
C THR A 255 3.08 16.34 -1.70
N ASN A 256 3.89 15.38 -2.17
CA ASN A 256 4.39 14.30 -1.33
C ASN A 256 5.82 13.96 -1.77
N ARG A 257 6.75 13.94 -0.82
CA ARG A 257 8.15 13.57 -1.10
C ARG A 257 8.29 12.09 -1.46
N PHE A 258 7.39 11.24 -0.99
CA PHE A 258 7.52 9.78 -1.03
C PHE A 258 6.41 9.12 -1.85
N GLY A 259 6.09 9.65 -3.04
CA GLY A 259 5.13 9.03 -3.96
C GLY A 259 4.05 9.98 -4.45
N ARG A 260 2.82 9.48 -4.59
CA ARG A 260 1.69 10.28 -5.09
C ARG A 260 1.36 11.45 -4.15
N PRO A 261 0.92 12.61 -4.68
CA PRO A 261 0.64 13.81 -3.89
C PRO A 261 -0.69 13.68 -3.13
N LEU A 262 -0.64 13.05 -1.96
CA LEU A 262 -1.78 12.79 -1.09
C LEU A 262 -2.13 14.01 -0.22
N PHE A 263 -3.42 14.20 0.05
CA PHE A 263 -3.93 15.21 0.98
C PHE A 263 -3.39 15.00 2.40
N GLN A 264 -3.51 13.76 2.90
CA GLN A 264 -2.78 13.32 4.08
C GLN A 264 -1.43 12.79 3.62
N GLY A 265 -0.41 13.65 3.63
CA GLY A 265 0.94 13.29 3.23
C GLY A 265 1.54 12.18 4.10
N LEU A 266 2.61 11.58 3.60
CA LEU A 266 3.24 10.41 4.21
C LEU A 266 4.66 10.70 4.67
N GLN A 267 5.03 10.05 5.76
CA GLN A 267 6.40 9.94 6.23
C GLN A 267 7.14 8.82 5.47
N TYR A 268 8.43 8.72 5.76
CA TYR A 268 9.36 7.76 5.20
C TYR A 268 8.85 6.29 5.23
N SER A 269 8.19 5.90 6.33
CA SER A 269 7.69 4.54 6.58
C SER A 269 6.18 4.39 6.37
N ASP A 270 5.61 5.14 5.42
CA ASP A 270 4.19 5.05 5.03
C ASP A 270 3.19 5.45 6.15
N THR A 271 3.67 6.13 7.19
CA THR A 271 2.86 6.70 8.29
C THR A 271 2.32 8.08 7.91
N PRO A 272 1.09 8.46 8.25
CA PRO A 272 0.60 9.83 8.05
C PRO A 272 1.50 10.89 8.70
N LEU A 273 1.59 12.08 8.08
CA LEU A 273 2.22 13.24 8.69
C LEU A 273 1.37 13.76 9.86
N PHE A 274 2.04 14.20 10.93
CA PHE A 274 1.40 14.83 12.09
C PHE A 274 1.85 16.30 12.24
N PRO A 275 0.93 17.22 12.62
CA PRO A 275 -0.50 16.99 12.83
C PRO A 275 -1.22 16.67 11.51
N LEU A 276 -2.32 15.90 11.58
CA LEU A 276 -3.12 15.59 10.40
C LEU A 276 -3.66 16.87 9.76
N VAL A 277 -3.68 16.92 8.43
CA VAL A 277 -4.22 18.06 7.69
C VAL A 277 -5.73 18.11 7.91
N LYS A 278 -6.25 19.29 8.26
CA LYS A 278 -7.67 19.51 8.48
C LYS A 278 -8.40 19.68 7.16
N MET A 279 -9.55 19.02 7.04
CA MET A 279 -10.50 19.20 5.94
C MET A 279 -11.31 20.48 6.20
N GLU A 280 -10.67 21.62 5.94
CA GLU A 280 -11.21 22.95 6.22
C GLU A 280 -10.83 23.95 5.13
N TYR A 281 -11.73 24.91 4.87
CA TYR A 281 -11.49 26.05 4.01
C TYR A 281 -12.15 27.31 4.60
N ILE A 282 -11.46 28.45 4.52
CA ILE A 282 -12.00 29.75 4.90
C ILE A 282 -12.26 30.57 3.63
N ASP A 283 -13.53 30.85 3.39
CA ASP A 283 -13.96 31.77 2.35
C ASP A 283 -13.96 33.21 2.91
N ASN A 284 -13.18 34.09 2.30
CA ASN A 284 -13.06 35.50 2.71
C ASN A 284 -14.07 36.44 2.03
N GLU A 285 -14.93 35.92 1.16
CA GLU A 285 -15.91 36.69 0.39
C GLU A 285 -17.34 36.19 0.66
N ALA A 286 -17.84 36.32 1.89
CA ALA A 286 -19.20 35.87 2.21
C ALA A 286 -20.29 36.65 1.43
N TYR A 287 -21.02 35.97 0.53
CA TYR A 287 -22.17 36.50 -0.21
C TYR A 287 -23.51 36.07 0.41
N MET A 288 -24.60 36.76 0.05
CA MET A 288 -25.97 36.52 0.57
C MET A 288 -26.57 35.15 0.19
N ILE A 289 -26.14 34.55 -0.93
CA ILE A 289 -26.56 33.20 -1.37
C ILE A 289 -25.33 32.29 -1.42
N LYS A 290 -25.37 31.19 -0.66
CA LYS A 290 -24.21 30.32 -0.40
C LYS A 290 -24.53 28.85 -0.72
N MET A 291 -24.50 28.47 -2.00
CA MET A 291 -24.50 27.06 -2.37
C MET A 291 -23.05 26.57 -2.45
N TYR A 292 -22.52 26.08 -1.33
CA TYR A 292 -21.20 25.45 -1.31
C TYR A 292 -21.27 24.00 -1.76
N GLU A 293 -20.23 23.55 -2.45
CA GLU A 293 -19.99 22.14 -2.75
C GLU A 293 -18.52 21.82 -2.48
N VAL A 294 -18.27 20.61 -1.98
CA VAL A 294 -16.93 20.02 -1.87
C VAL A 294 -16.87 18.82 -2.80
N ILE A 295 -15.82 18.69 -3.59
CA ILE A 295 -15.60 17.54 -4.48
C ILE A 295 -14.25 16.93 -4.17
N ASN A 296 -14.22 15.62 -3.88
CA ASN A 296 -12.98 14.89 -3.67
C ASN A 296 -12.31 14.61 -5.01
N VAL A 297 -10.98 14.75 -5.06
CA VAL A 297 -10.17 14.41 -6.22
C VAL A 297 -9.08 13.44 -5.79
N ASN A 298 -9.01 12.28 -6.45
CA ASN A 298 -7.98 11.29 -6.16
C ASN A 298 -6.68 11.58 -6.91
N THR A 299 -5.62 10.81 -6.62
CA THR A 299 -4.28 11.09 -7.17
C THR A 299 -4.13 10.80 -8.66
N VAL A 300 -5.13 10.18 -9.30
CA VAL A 300 -5.21 10.04 -10.76
C VAL A 300 -6.11 11.09 -11.42
N GLY A 301 -6.70 12.01 -10.63
CA GLY A 301 -7.49 13.14 -11.13
C GLY A 301 -8.98 12.88 -11.30
N LEU A 302 -9.50 11.73 -10.85
CA LEU A 302 -10.93 11.44 -10.89
C LEU A 302 -11.66 12.18 -9.77
N LYS A 303 -12.87 12.66 -10.10
CA LYS A 303 -13.68 13.52 -9.23
C LYS A 303 -14.88 12.75 -8.67
N SER A 304 -15.16 12.93 -7.38
CA SER A 304 -16.38 12.38 -6.76
C SER A 304 -17.65 13.12 -7.19
N LYS A 305 -18.81 12.62 -6.79
CA LYS A 305 -20.02 13.45 -6.67
C LYS A 305 -19.80 14.56 -5.61
N PRO A 306 -20.47 15.71 -5.73
CA PRO A 306 -20.34 16.80 -4.76
C PRO A 306 -20.96 16.44 -3.42
N GLY A 307 -20.29 16.82 -2.33
CA GLY A 307 -20.87 16.93 -0.99
C GLY A 307 -21.40 18.33 -0.78
N ILE A 308 -22.64 18.45 -0.30
CA ILE A 308 -23.35 19.72 -0.12
C ILE A 308 -23.66 19.93 1.38
N PRO A 309 -23.57 21.15 1.92
CA PRO A 309 -23.96 21.44 3.29
C PRO A 309 -25.40 21.01 3.57
N ARG A 310 -25.62 20.33 4.70
CA ARG A 310 -27.00 20.11 5.18
C ARG A 310 -27.55 21.45 5.66
N VAL A 311 -28.67 21.88 5.09
CA VAL A 311 -29.42 23.04 5.61
C VAL A 311 -29.97 22.64 6.96
N SER A 312 -29.45 23.21 8.06
CA SER A 312 -30.11 23.06 9.36
C SER A 312 -31.36 23.92 9.32
N THR A 313 -32.52 23.32 9.10
CA THR A 313 -33.79 23.98 9.40
C THR A 313 -33.86 24.11 10.92
N ARG A 314 -33.40 25.23 11.48
CA ARG A 314 -33.80 25.61 12.84
C ARG A 314 -35.30 25.87 12.77
N SER A 315 -36.11 24.90 13.23
CA SER A 315 -37.49 25.18 13.57
C SER A 315 -37.47 26.24 14.67
N LYS A 316 -37.87 27.46 14.35
CA LYS A 316 -38.22 28.45 15.35
C LYS A 316 -39.40 27.88 16.14
N LYS A 317 -39.19 27.55 17.40
CA LYS A 317 -40.25 27.56 18.41
C LYS A 317 -40.18 28.91 19.10
#